data_AF-J7RH00-F1
#
_entry.id   AF-J7RH00-F1
#
_cell.length_a   1.000
_cell.length_b   1.000
_cell.length_c   1.000
_cell.angle_alpha   90.00
_cell.angle_beta   90.00
_cell.angle_gamma   90.00
#
_symmetry.space_group_name_H-M   'P 1'
#
loop_
_entity.id
_entity.type
_entity.pdbx_description
1 polymer ?
#
loop_
_entity_poly.entity_id
_entity_poly.type
_entity_poly.pdbx_seq_one_letter_code
_entity_poly.pdbx_strand_id
1 'polypeptide(L)'
;MASSLIARSAVHKRIVSTFTRRSLRPLVVQAIYKGTVNDPTTFPPASKSHGSYHWAFERLLSAGLVPLTVAAFATSGTNYPILDGLLGFDGVLVDYLHARKFPILGRVLTWTLRATTVGVLVGVYQFNTNDIGLTELIAKVWHA
;
A
#
# COMPACT_ATOMS: atom_id res chain seq x y z
N MET A 1 -13.53 18.76 51.57
CA MET A 1 -12.74 19.37 50.46
C MET A 1 -11.55 18.51 50.00
N ALA A 2 -10.95 17.64 50.82
CA ALA A 2 -9.75 16.87 50.44
C ALA A 2 -9.99 15.61 49.56
N SER A 3 -11.15 14.95 49.68
CA SER A 3 -11.40 13.67 49.00
C SER A 3 -11.56 13.79 47.47
N SER A 4 -12.05 14.93 46.96
CA SER A 4 -12.21 15.15 45.51
C SER A 4 -10.88 15.39 44.79
N LEU A 5 -9.88 15.94 45.49
CA LEU A 5 -8.53 16.18 44.97
C LEU A 5 -7.73 14.87 44.87
N ILE A 6 -7.89 13.97 45.84
CA ILE A 6 -7.23 12.65 45.85
C ILE A 6 -7.80 11.74 44.74
N ALA A 7 -9.12 11.75 44.54
CA ALA A 7 -9.77 10.98 43.48
C ALA A 7 -9.35 11.44 42.07
N ARG A 8 -9.27 12.76 41.83
CA ARG A 8 -8.79 13.31 40.54
C ARG A 8 -7.33 12.97 40.25
N SER A 9 -6.47 12.99 41.27
CA SER A 9 -5.05 12.61 41.19
C SER A 9 -4.85 11.13 40.82
N ALA A 10 -5.62 10.23 41.45
CA ALA A 10 -5.52 8.80 41.20
C ALA A 10 -5.98 8.39 39.79
N VAL A 11 -7.04 9.03 39.28
CA VAL A 11 -7.53 8.82 37.91
C VAL A 11 -6.51 9.30 36.88
N HIS A 12 -5.91 10.47 37.09
CA HIS A 12 -4.89 11.01 36.18
C HIS A 12 -3.63 10.12 36.14
N LYS A 13 -3.16 9.64 37.31
CA LYS A 13 -2.01 8.70 37.37
C LYS A 13 -2.27 7.37 36.68
N ARG A 14 -3.49 6.81 36.78
CA ARG A 14 -3.86 5.57 36.07
C ARG A 14 -3.98 5.78 34.56
N ILE A 15 -4.60 6.87 34.12
CA ILE A 15 -4.74 7.16 32.67
C ILE A 15 -3.38 7.41 32.04
N VAL A 16 -2.55 8.25 32.66
CA VAL A 16 -1.21 8.57 32.16
C VAL A 16 -0.32 7.33 32.15
N SER A 17 -0.27 6.54 33.24
CA SER A 17 0.54 5.31 33.24
C SER A 17 0.09 4.26 32.22
N THR A 18 -1.21 4.17 31.93
CA THR A 18 -1.74 3.26 30.90
C THR A 18 -1.35 3.72 29.49
N PHE A 19 -1.37 5.03 29.24
CA PHE A 19 -0.96 5.61 27.96
C PHE A 19 0.56 5.51 27.74
N THR A 20 1.37 5.80 28.76
CA THR A 20 2.83 5.70 28.70
C THR A 20 3.30 4.26 28.52
N ARG A 21 2.66 3.28 29.18
CA ARG A 21 3.00 1.85 29.03
C ARG A 21 2.68 1.32 27.62
N ARG A 22 1.67 1.88 26.95
CA ARG A 22 1.33 1.53 25.55
C ARG A 22 2.25 2.23 24.55
N SER A 23 2.66 3.46 24.86
CA SER A 23 3.58 4.28 24.04
C SER A 23 5.01 3.73 23.97
N LEU A 24 5.44 2.95 24.96
CA LEU A 24 6.79 2.36 25.01
C LEU A 24 6.89 0.98 24.35
N ARG A 25 5.78 0.43 23.85
CA ARG A 25 5.86 -0.74 22.98
C ARG A 25 6.32 -0.24 21.61
N PRO A 26 7.47 -0.69 21.09
CA PRO A 26 7.80 -0.36 19.71
C PRO A 26 6.64 -0.82 18.83
N LEU A 27 6.09 0.09 18.01
CA LEU A 27 5.11 -0.23 16.97
C LEU A 27 5.63 -1.32 16.01
N VAL A 28 6.95 -1.49 16.02
CA VAL A 28 7.68 -2.60 15.44
C VAL A 28 7.75 -3.75 16.46
N VAL A 29 7.00 -4.81 16.20
CA VAL A 29 7.32 -6.11 16.80
C VAL A 29 8.69 -6.50 16.24
N GLN A 30 9.73 -6.55 17.09
CA GLN A 30 11.01 -7.12 16.68
C GLN A 30 10.72 -8.51 16.11
N ALA A 31 11.21 -8.81 14.91
CA ALA A 31 10.88 -10.04 14.19
C ALA A 31 11.14 -11.25 15.12
N ILE A 32 10.07 -11.77 15.71
CA ILE A 32 10.15 -12.83 16.71
C ILE A 32 10.67 -14.06 15.96
N TYR A 33 11.88 -14.50 16.29
CA TYR A 33 12.31 -15.86 16.00
C TYR A 33 11.32 -16.79 16.71
N LYS A 34 10.60 -17.59 15.93
CA LYS A 34 9.77 -18.65 16.50
C LYS A 34 10.66 -19.88 16.67
N GLY A 35 11.11 -20.14 17.88
CA GLY A 35 11.97 -21.29 18.22
C GLY A 35 13.34 -20.89 18.76
N THR A 36 14.20 -21.90 18.92
CA THR A 36 15.61 -21.79 19.28
C THR A 36 16.47 -21.55 18.03
N VAL A 37 17.75 -21.19 18.20
CA VAL A 37 18.69 -20.95 17.09
C VAL A 37 18.86 -22.18 16.18
N ASN A 38 18.61 -23.38 16.69
CA ASN A 38 18.80 -24.65 15.98
C ASN A 38 17.49 -25.23 15.41
N ASP A 39 16.35 -24.57 15.62
CA ASP A 39 15.08 -25.08 15.11
C ASP A 39 14.93 -24.78 13.61
N PRO A 40 14.53 -25.76 12.78
CA PRO A 40 14.33 -25.53 11.36
C PRO A 40 13.21 -24.52 11.14
N THR A 41 13.49 -23.49 10.36
CA THR A 41 12.45 -22.55 9.94
C THR A 41 11.49 -23.25 8.99
N THR A 42 10.19 -23.23 9.30
CA THR A 42 9.17 -23.68 8.35
C THR A 42 9.24 -22.81 7.09
N PHE A 43 9.57 -23.44 5.96
CA PHE A 43 9.44 -22.81 4.66
C PHE A 43 7.97 -22.79 4.25
N PRO A 44 7.47 -21.67 3.71
CA PRO A 44 6.14 -21.66 3.11
C PRO A 44 6.09 -22.63 1.92
N PRO A 45 4.94 -23.25 1.63
CA PRO A 45 4.79 -24.13 0.48
C PRO A 45 5.10 -23.35 -0.81
N ALA A 46 5.82 -24.00 -1.74
CA ALA A 46 6.21 -23.37 -2.99
C ALA A 46 4.97 -22.98 -3.81
N SER A 47 4.87 -21.71 -4.17
CA SER A 47 3.79 -21.18 -5.00
C SER A 47 4.36 -20.44 -6.20
N LYS A 48 4.09 -20.94 -7.42
CA LYS A 48 4.51 -20.30 -8.67
C LYS A 48 3.87 -18.92 -8.86
N SER A 49 2.69 -18.69 -8.27
CA SER A 49 1.99 -17.40 -8.37
C SER A 49 2.70 -16.29 -7.60
N HIS A 50 3.39 -16.60 -6.50
CA HIS A 50 4.14 -15.62 -5.70
C HIS A 50 5.57 -15.39 -6.21
N GLY A 51 6.03 -16.16 -7.21
CA GLY A 51 7.38 -16.08 -7.73
C GLY A 51 7.39 -15.89 -9.24
N SER A 52 7.56 -16.99 -9.98
CA SER A 52 7.82 -16.96 -11.42
C SER A 52 6.72 -16.28 -12.23
N TYR A 53 5.44 -16.52 -11.90
CA TYR A 53 4.35 -15.91 -12.66
C TYR A 53 4.19 -14.42 -12.36
N HIS A 54 4.35 -14.01 -11.10
CA HIS A 54 4.34 -12.59 -10.74
C HIS A 54 5.46 -11.83 -11.46
N TRP A 55 6.68 -12.38 -11.42
CA TRP A 55 7.82 -11.79 -12.10
C TRP A 55 7.59 -11.68 -13.62
N ALA A 56 7.16 -12.76 -14.28
CA ALA A 56 6.92 -12.76 -15.72
C ALA A 56 5.81 -11.77 -16.11
N PHE A 57 4.74 -11.73 -15.33
CA PHE A 57 3.63 -10.79 -15.51
C PHE A 57 4.10 -9.34 -15.42
N GLU A 58 4.87 -8.96 -14.38
CA GLU A 58 5.36 -7.60 -14.21
C GLU A 58 6.29 -7.17 -15.36
N ARG A 59 7.16 -8.09 -15.81
CA ARG A 59 8.09 -7.80 -16.91
C ARG A 59 7.35 -7.64 -18.23
N LEU A 60 6.36 -8.50 -18.51
CA LEU A 60 5.53 -8.39 -19.71
C LEU A 60 4.67 -7.12 -19.71
N LEU A 61 4.06 -6.79 -18.57
CA LEU A 61 3.29 -5.56 -18.41
C LEU A 61 4.19 -4.33 -18.64
N SER A 62 5.33 -4.26 -17.95
CA SER A 62 6.30 -3.16 -18.11
C SER A 62 6.80 -3.04 -19.55
N ALA A 63 7.13 -4.16 -20.19
CA ALA A 63 7.58 -4.17 -21.58
C ALA A 63 6.48 -3.71 -22.56
N GLY A 64 5.22 -4.04 -22.29
CA GLY A 64 4.08 -3.59 -23.09
C GLY A 64 3.74 -2.11 -22.90
N LEU A 65 3.97 -1.55 -21.72
CA LEU A 65 3.71 -0.13 -21.43
C LEU A 65 4.66 0.81 -22.19
N VAL A 66 5.91 0.40 -22.44
CA VAL A 66 6.89 1.23 -23.17
C VAL A 66 6.38 1.64 -24.57
N PRO A 67 5.98 0.74 -25.48
CA PRO A 67 5.43 1.14 -26.77
C PRO A 67 4.07 1.84 -26.67
N LEU A 68 3.23 1.48 -25.69
CA LEU A 68 1.92 2.12 -25.49
C LEU A 68 2.04 3.59 -25.08
N THR A 69 3.01 3.92 -24.22
CA THR A 69 3.28 5.32 -23.85
C THR A 69 3.75 6.12 -25.07
N VAL A 70 4.66 5.58 -25.89
CA VAL A 70 5.08 6.22 -27.15
C VAL A 70 3.89 6.42 -28.09
N ALA A 71 3.03 5.42 -28.24
CA ALA A 71 1.81 5.53 -29.04
C ALA A 71 0.87 6.62 -28.50
N ALA A 72 0.69 6.71 -27.18
CA ALA A 72 -0.14 7.73 -26.55
C ALA A 72 0.36 9.16 -26.84
N PHE A 73 1.67 9.39 -26.85
CA PHE A 73 2.24 10.68 -27.26
C PHE A 73 2.07 10.97 -28.75
N ALA A 74 2.26 9.97 -29.62
CA ALA A 74 2.19 10.16 -31.07
C ALA A 74 0.76 10.32 -31.61
N THR A 75 -0.24 9.72 -30.94
CA THR A 75 -1.63 9.63 -31.44
C THR A 75 -2.61 10.55 -30.71
N SER A 76 -2.11 11.64 -30.10
CA SER A 76 -2.89 12.62 -29.33
C SER A 76 -4.30 12.85 -29.92
N GLY A 77 -5.29 12.24 -29.27
CA GLY A 77 -6.65 12.11 -29.78
C GLY A 77 -7.57 11.60 -28.69
N THR A 78 -7.57 10.30 -28.41
CA THR A 78 -8.39 9.70 -27.33
C THR A 78 -7.97 8.24 -27.08
N ASN A 79 -6.79 7.99 -26.51
CA ASN A 79 -6.40 6.64 -26.12
C ASN A 79 -6.65 6.45 -24.62
N TYR A 80 -7.67 5.66 -24.30
CA TYR A 80 -8.07 5.28 -22.94
C TYR A 80 -6.93 4.53 -22.23
N PRO A 81 -6.12 5.19 -21.38
CA PRO A 81 -5.02 4.53 -20.69
C PRO A 81 -5.61 3.88 -19.43
N ILE A 82 -6.38 2.81 -19.60
CA ILE A 82 -6.98 2.08 -18.47
C ILE A 82 -5.92 1.25 -17.72
N LEU A 83 -4.80 0.94 -18.39
CA LEU A 83 -3.79 0.00 -17.87
C LEU A 83 -2.57 0.63 -17.20
N ASP A 84 -2.50 1.96 -17.08
CA ASP A 84 -1.24 2.65 -16.72
C ASP A 84 -0.91 2.69 -15.21
N GLY A 85 -1.74 2.12 -14.34
CA GLY A 85 -1.57 2.29 -12.88
C GLY A 85 -1.61 1.02 -12.03
N LEU A 86 -1.74 -0.18 -12.64
CA LEU A 86 -2.31 -1.29 -11.88
C LEU A 86 -1.35 -1.91 -10.85
N LEU A 87 -0.05 -2.09 -11.15
CA LEU A 87 0.74 -3.10 -10.43
C LEU A 87 2.24 -2.77 -10.23
N GLY A 88 2.53 -1.72 -9.44
CA GLY A 88 3.91 -1.42 -8.99
C GLY A 88 4.09 -1.25 -7.47
N PHE A 89 3.02 -0.99 -6.72
CA PHE A 89 3.13 -0.64 -5.30
C PHE A 89 3.08 -1.84 -4.35
N ASP A 90 2.70 -3.03 -4.82
CA ASP A 90 2.61 -4.22 -3.96
C ASP A 90 4.00 -4.67 -3.48
N GLY A 91 5.02 -4.59 -4.34
CA GLY A 91 6.42 -4.87 -3.97
C GLY A 91 6.93 -3.96 -2.85
N VAL A 92 6.65 -2.65 -2.93
CA VAL A 92 7.01 -1.68 -1.87
C VAL A 92 6.36 -2.05 -0.53
N LEU A 93 5.10 -2.52 -0.57
CA LEU A 93 4.36 -2.90 0.62
C LEU A 93 4.91 -4.19 1.24
N VAL A 94 5.25 -5.18 0.41
CA VAL A 94 5.86 -6.45 0.84
C VAL A 94 7.25 -6.24 1.45
N ASP A 95 8.06 -5.33 0.89
CA ASP A 95 9.43 -5.09 1.36
C ASP A 95 9.50 -4.26 2.64
N TYR A 96 8.72 -3.17 2.71
CA TYR A 96 8.83 -2.21 3.82
C TYR A 96 7.76 -2.40 4.91
N LEU A 97 6.56 -2.85 4.55
CA LEU A 97 5.38 -2.86 5.41
C LEU A 97 4.78 -4.27 5.56
N HIS A 98 5.66 -5.27 5.55
CA HIS A 98 5.26 -6.67 5.66
C HIS A 98 4.48 -7.00 6.93
N ALA A 99 3.46 -7.85 6.81
CA ALA A 99 2.57 -8.23 7.92
C ALA A 99 3.28 -8.95 9.08
N ARG A 100 4.44 -9.59 8.84
CA ARG A 100 5.29 -10.19 9.90
C ARG A 100 5.80 -9.15 10.90
N LYS A 101 6.16 -7.95 10.42
CA LYS A 101 6.66 -6.85 11.25
C LYS A 101 5.51 -5.98 11.74
N PHE A 102 4.51 -5.78 10.89
CA PHE A 102 3.36 -4.93 11.14
C PHE A 102 2.03 -5.69 10.93
N PRO A 103 1.56 -6.47 11.93
CA PRO A 103 0.43 -7.38 11.75
C PRO A 103 -0.90 -6.68 11.46
N ILE A 104 -1.06 -5.44 11.91
CA ILE A 104 -2.26 -4.62 11.68
C ILE A 104 -2.05 -3.72 10.46
N LEU A 105 -1.03 -2.87 10.50
CA LEU A 105 -0.78 -1.87 9.46
C LEU A 105 -0.52 -2.51 8.09
N GLY A 106 0.26 -3.60 8.01
CA GLY A 106 0.51 -4.28 6.75
C GLY A 106 -0.79 -4.77 6.09
N ARG A 107 -1.71 -5.37 6.86
CA ARG A 107 -3.00 -5.85 6.34
C ARG A 107 -3.91 -4.71 5.88
N VAL A 108 -3.99 -3.63 6.67
CA VAL A 108 -4.81 -2.46 6.33
C VAL A 108 -4.30 -1.84 5.05
N LEU A 109 -2.98 -1.67 4.91
CA LEU A 109 -2.39 -1.07 3.72
C LEU A 109 -2.55 -1.95 2.48
N THR A 110 -2.46 -3.28 2.59
CA THR A 110 -2.73 -4.18 1.45
C THR A 110 -4.15 -3.99 0.91
N TRP A 111 -5.15 -3.93 1.80
CA TRP A 111 -6.53 -3.70 1.39
C TRP A 111 -6.77 -2.27 0.88
N THR A 112 -6.13 -1.29 1.51
CA THR A 112 -6.17 0.10 1.05
C THR A 112 -5.61 0.20 -0.37
N LEU A 113 -4.45 -0.41 -0.63
CA LEU A 113 -3.84 -0.43 -1.95
C LEU A 113 -4.79 -1.02 -2.98
N ARG A 114 -5.39 -2.19 -2.71
CA ARG A 114 -6.36 -2.82 -3.61
C ARG A 114 -7.59 -1.93 -3.87
N ALA A 115 -8.13 -1.31 -2.83
CA ALA A 115 -9.26 -0.40 -2.95
C ALA A 115 -8.90 0.85 -3.76
N THR A 116 -7.73 1.43 -3.53
CA THR A 116 -7.20 2.55 -4.30
C THR A 116 -6.98 2.16 -5.76
N THR A 117 -6.42 0.99 -6.06
CA THR A 117 -6.24 0.50 -7.43
C THR A 117 -7.57 0.41 -8.18
N VAL A 118 -8.61 -0.15 -7.55
CA VAL A 118 -9.96 -0.21 -8.14
C VAL A 118 -10.56 1.20 -8.28
N GLY A 119 -10.40 2.05 -7.27
CA GLY A 119 -10.89 3.43 -7.31
C GLY A 119 -10.24 4.26 -8.41
N VAL A 120 -8.94 4.10 -8.63
CA VAL A 120 -8.20 4.74 -9.73
C VAL A 120 -8.70 4.23 -11.07
N LEU A 121 -8.89 2.91 -11.25
CA LEU A 121 -9.45 2.37 -12.50
C LEU A 121 -10.82 2.98 -12.82
N VAL A 122 -11.72 3.03 -11.84
CA VAL A 122 -13.06 3.61 -12.02
C VAL A 122 -12.97 5.11 -12.29
N GLY A 123 -12.10 5.83 -11.57
CA GLY A 123 -11.89 7.26 -11.78
C GLY A 123 -11.34 7.58 -13.16
N VAL A 124 -10.34 6.82 -13.63
CA VAL A 124 -9.78 6.95 -14.98
C VAL A 124 -10.84 6.65 -16.04
N TYR A 125 -11.65 5.61 -15.85
CA TYR A 125 -12.74 5.31 -16.75
C TYR A 125 -13.75 6.48 -16.82
N GLN A 126 -14.22 6.95 -15.66
CA GLN A 126 -15.17 8.05 -15.58
C GLN A 126 -14.62 9.33 -16.21
N PHE A 127 -13.34 9.65 -15.98
CA PHE A 127 -12.68 10.85 -16.48
C PHE A 127 -12.48 10.81 -18.01
N ASN A 128 -12.24 9.65 -18.59
CA ASN A 128 -12.13 9.52 -20.05
C ASN A 128 -13.50 9.45 -20.74
N THR A 129 -14.55 8.96 -20.08
CA THR A 129 -15.88 8.83 -20.70
C THR A 129 -16.76 10.08 -20.54
N ASN A 130 -16.64 10.81 -19.43
CA ASN A 130 -17.57 11.89 -19.07
C ASN A 130 -16.89 13.26 -18.88
N ASP A 131 -15.58 13.34 -19.06
CA ASP A 131 -14.80 14.57 -18.91
C ASP A 131 -13.80 14.72 -20.08
N ILE A 132 -12.87 15.68 -19.97
CA ILE A 132 -11.87 16.06 -20.97
C ILE A 132 -10.93 14.89 -21.34
N GLY A 133 -10.72 13.92 -20.45
CA GLY A 133 -9.80 12.81 -20.67
C GLY A 133 -8.34 13.11 -20.29
N LEU A 134 -7.59 12.06 -19.94
CA LEU A 134 -6.26 12.20 -19.31
C LEU A 134 -5.22 12.86 -20.23
N THR A 135 -5.19 12.48 -21.50
CA THR A 135 -4.21 12.99 -22.46
C THR A 135 -4.42 14.48 -22.75
N GLU A 136 -5.67 14.91 -22.85
CA GLU A 136 -5.99 16.31 -23.10
C GLU A 136 -5.81 17.17 -21.83
N LEU A 137 -6.07 16.63 -20.64
CA LEU A 137 -5.69 17.30 -19.38
C LEU A 137 -4.19 17.55 -19.33
N ILE A 138 -3.36 16.55 -19.63
CA ILE A 138 -1.90 16.70 -19.61
C ILE A 138 -1.45 17.77 -20.62
N ALA A 139 -2.01 17.77 -21.84
CA ALA A 139 -1.70 18.77 -22.85
C ALA A 139 -2.08 20.19 -22.39
N LYS A 140 -3.24 20.37 -21.75
CA LYS A 140 -3.69 21.66 -21.21
C LYS A 140 -2.82 22.14 -20.06
N VAL A 141 -2.44 21.26 -19.14
CA VAL A 141 -1.56 21.59 -18.00
C VAL A 141 -0.15 21.93 -18.49
N TRP A 142 0.34 21.28 -19.54
CA TRP A 142 1.67 21.55 -20.08
C TRP A 142 1.80 22.93 -20.74
N HIS A 143 0.69 23.45 -21.29
CA HIS A 143 0.63 24.78 -21.90
C HIS A 143 0.06 25.86 -20.97
N ALA A 144 -0.20 25.53 -19.70
CA ALA A 144 -0.71 26.45 -18.68
C ALA A 144 0.40 27.33 -18.06
#